data_AF-A0AAJ0HKU7-F1
#
_entry.id   AF-A0AAJ0HKU7-F1
#
_cell.length_a   1.000
_cell.length_b   1.000
_cell.length_c   1.000
_cell.angle_alpha   90.00
_cell.angle_beta   90.00
_cell.angle_gamma   90.00
#
_symmetry.space_group_name_H-M   'P 1'
#
loop_
_entity.id
_entity.type
_entity.pdbx_description
1 polymer ?
#
loop_
_entity_poly.entity_id
_entity_poly.type
_entity_poly.pdbx_seq_one_letter_code
_entity_poly.pdbx_strand_id
1 'polypeptide(L)'
;MDVRRRTFSEIIGSRAQAPLSLSPTEQNTEWLRDIFPGEIKYLRGWYVPWILGKATSFDPSVGKVFPRTIPAQPSSSQSAPESQHSDDSEHVLGVLRNVAKEIRSGPLNLEMIGHALEKEYVGGSGAQHGVSGENVKLNMLFSLLAWLAPIYEPQLPSAEPVFRIVACDGSVATQYFSFSRPHTDASKKLPYFLKGFGMLLPSRQTDFLSRPSVSDHNAPSTTKGRNSTQSLSPENFNMKLLNNIGHLEVEWTDILSSHLHVDAERVQLYKFPSYCLASLPPECTAHLATPPLRSVLHSCATESDAHWIQEWEVSEYLREILQSYRLLFGQNRISREYFSKIKPAAPGTIDYDPLLDELCTGPGPVGDVADRRAYPLASTFPFLSSKLQELKNHLDARRPTSWMDLWRDRRDSAQWLTFWTVLIFGACSVTLSFMANVLASLQLWRAWGSSS
;
A
#
# COMPACT_ATOMS: atom_id res chain seq x y z
N MET A 1 -28.37 -18.35 -19.78
CA MET A 1 -27.15 -17.52 -19.99
C MET A 1 -27.43 -16.15 -19.41
N ASP A 2 -27.35 -16.05 -18.09
CA ASP A 2 -27.54 -14.80 -17.34
C ASP A 2 -26.69 -14.93 -16.07
N VAL A 3 -25.43 -14.48 -16.15
CA VAL A 3 -24.47 -14.55 -15.04
C VAL A 3 -24.58 -13.23 -14.28
N ARG A 4 -25.29 -13.29 -13.16
CA ARG A 4 -25.44 -12.18 -12.21
C ARG A 4 -24.07 -11.62 -11.82
N ARG A 5 -23.89 -10.32 -12.08
CA ARG A 5 -22.99 -9.43 -11.35
C ARG A 5 -23.21 -9.64 -9.85
N ARG A 6 -22.18 -10.13 -9.14
CA ARG A 6 -22.07 -9.95 -7.69
C ARG A 6 -20.88 -9.02 -7.47
N THR A 7 -21.18 -7.83 -6.96
CA THR A 7 -20.19 -6.88 -6.50
C THR A 7 -19.55 -7.41 -5.22
N PHE A 8 -18.24 -7.29 -5.12
CA PHE A 8 -17.40 -7.71 -4.00
C PHE A 8 -17.79 -7.07 -2.64
N SER A 9 -18.67 -6.05 -2.67
CA SER A 9 -19.30 -5.45 -1.49
C SER A 9 -20.31 -6.36 -0.76
N GLU A 10 -20.73 -7.49 -1.35
CA GLU A 10 -21.71 -8.40 -0.72
C GLU A 10 -21.08 -9.59 0.04
N ILE A 11 -19.77 -9.82 -0.06
CA ILE A 11 -19.09 -10.93 0.65
C ILE A 11 -18.46 -10.48 1.98
N ILE A 12 -18.24 -9.18 2.17
CA ILE A 12 -17.99 -8.61 3.49
C ILE A 12 -19.34 -8.12 4.01
N GLY A 13 -19.99 -8.96 4.81
CA GLY A 13 -21.22 -8.60 5.50
C GLY A 13 -21.06 -7.24 6.16
N SER A 14 -22.01 -6.33 5.89
CA SER A 14 -22.16 -5.06 6.57
C SER A 14 -22.49 -5.31 8.04
N ARG A 15 -21.51 -5.75 8.82
CA ARG A 15 -21.53 -5.56 10.25
C ARG A 15 -21.03 -4.14 10.42
N ALA A 16 -21.98 -3.21 10.51
CA ALA A 16 -21.73 -1.92 11.13
C ALA A 16 -21.16 -2.25 12.52
N GLN A 17 -19.83 -2.26 12.64
CA GLN A 17 -19.18 -2.27 13.94
C GLN A 17 -19.64 -0.96 14.58
N ALA A 18 -20.42 -1.07 15.66
CA ALA A 18 -20.66 0.07 16.52
C ALA A 18 -19.29 0.71 16.82
N PRO A 19 -19.16 2.04 16.81
CA PRO A 19 -17.90 2.68 17.13
C PRO A 19 -17.52 2.25 18.55
N LEU A 20 -16.59 1.30 18.65
CA LEU A 20 -15.92 0.98 19.90
C LEU A 20 -15.19 2.26 20.27
N SER A 21 -15.78 3.05 21.18
CA SER A 21 -15.19 4.25 21.75
C SER A 21 -14.09 3.85 22.74
N LEU A 22 -13.08 3.14 22.25
CA LEU A 22 -11.85 2.90 22.97
C LEU A 22 -10.95 4.09 22.64
N SER A 23 -11.04 5.16 23.43
CA SER A 23 -9.95 6.15 23.44
C SER A 23 -8.72 5.42 23.97
N PRO A 24 -7.64 5.23 23.18
CA PRO A 24 -6.44 4.62 23.69
C PRO A 24 -5.89 5.55 24.77
N THR A 25 -5.87 5.11 26.03
CA THR A 25 -5.13 5.82 27.07
C THR A 25 -3.67 5.89 26.62
N GLU A 26 -3.01 7.05 26.76
CA GLU A 26 -1.63 7.26 26.27
C GLU A 26 -0.66 6.18 26.77
N GLN A 27 -0.91 5.66 27.98
CA GLN A 27 -0.18 4.57 28.62
C GLN A 27 -0.23 3.25 27.85
N ASN A 28 -1.31 3.00 27.08
CA ASN A 28 -1.52 1.75 26.35
C ASN A 28 -0.87 1.72 24.96
N THR A 29 -0.07 2.75 24.62
CA THR A 29 0.61 2.84 23.32
C THR A 29 2.14 2.96 23.43
N GLU A 30 2.70 3.01 24.63
CA GLU A 30 4.15 3.13 24.82
C GLU A 30 4.91 1.88 24.34
N TRP A 31 4.31 0.69 24.45
CA TRP A 31 4.88 -0.56 23.95
C TRP A 31 5.13 -0.54 22.43
N LEU A 32 4.48 0.35 21.67
CA LEU A 32 4.77 0.50 20.23
C LEU A 32 6.22 0.94 20.00
N ARG A 33 6.84 1.67 20.94
CA ARG A 33 8.27 2.03 20.87
C ARG A 33 9.17 0.81 20.97
N ASP A 34 8.69 -0.28 21.55
CA ASP A 34 9.43 -1.54 21.60
C ASP A 34 9.36 -2.29 20.28
N ILE A 35 8.53 -1.89 19.32
CA ILE A 35 8.35 -2.55 18.02
C ILE A 35 8.87 -1.68 16.88
N PHE A 36 8.54 -0.39 16.94
CA PHE A 36 8.83 0.58 15.91
C PHE A 36 10.01 1.46 16.31
N PRO A 37 11.06 1.54 15.47
CA PRO A 37 12.22 2.38 15.75
C PRO A 37 11.99 3.88 15.53
N GLY A 38 11.03 4.24 14.68
CA GLY A 38 10.79 5.61 14.25
C GLY A 38 9.67 6.34 15.00
N GLU A 39 9.11 7.36 14.33
CA GLU A 39 8.06 8.19 14.91
C GLU A 39 6.72 7.44 14.98
N ILE A 40 6.26 7.13 16.19
CA ILE A 40 4.99 6.41 16.43
C ILE A 40 3.77 7.33 16.58
N LYS A 41 3.94 8.65 16.47
CA LYS A 41 2.90 9.66 16.70
C LYS A 41 1.62 9.34 15.93
N TYR A 42 1.77 8.95 14.66
CA TYR A 42 0.66 8.69 13.74
C TYR A 42 0.05 7.29 13.91
N LEU A 43 0.74 6.34 14.56
CA LEU A 43 0.25 4.97 14.74
C LEU A 43 -0.82 4.86 15.84
N ARG A 44 -0.73 5.71 16.88
CA ARG A 44 -1.54 5.58 18.11
C ARG A 44 -3.05 5.54 17.83
N GLY A 45 -3.52 6.27 16.82
CA GLY A 45 -4.94 6.41 16.53
C GLY A 45 -5.58 5.24 15.79
N TRP A 46 -4.79 4.43 15.06
CA TRP A 46 -5.33 3.43 14.15
C TRP A 46 -4.71 2.04 14.30
N TYR A 47 -3.41 1.94 14.62
CA TYR A 47 -2.69 0.66 14.58
C TYR A 47 -3.19 -0.32 15.66
N VAL A 48 -3.35 0.15 16.90
CA VAL A 48 -3.83 -0.71 17.99
C VAL A 48 -5.27 -1.17 17.73
N PRO A 49 -6.23 -0.28 17.41
CA PRO A 49 -7.58 -0.73 17.06
C PRO A 49 -7.62 -1.63 15.82
N TRP A 50 -6.78 -1.40 14.81
CA TRP A 50 -6.69 -2.23 13.62
C TRP A 50 -6.22 -3.66 13.95
N ILE A 51 -5.15 -3.80 14.75
CA ILE A 51 -4.66 -5.11 15.21
C ILE A 51 -5.71 -5.83 16.05
N LEU A 52 -6.36 -5.14 16.99
CA LEU A 52 -7.41 -5.75 17.80
C LEU A 52 -8.61 -6.18 16.94
N GLY A 53 -8.96 -5.38 15.92
CA GLY A 53 -9.95 -5.75 14.92
C GLY A 53 -9.58 -7.01 14.14
N LYS A 54 -8.31 -7.16 13.74
CA LYS A 54 -7.81 -8.39 13.09
C LYS A 54 -7.77 -9.57 14.06
N ALA A 55 -7.35 -9.36 15.31
CA ALA A 55 -7.30 -10.39 16.34
C ALA A 55 -8.66 -10.94 16.73
N THR A 56 -9.67 -10.08 16.83
CA THR A 56 -11.06 -10.49 17.10
C THR A 56 -11.69 -11.27 15.94
N SER A 57 -11.09 -11.23 14.74
CA SER A 57 -11.50 -12.08 13.62
C SER A 57 -11.00 -13.53 13.73
N PHE A 58 -10.06 -13.82 14.65
CA PHE A 58 -9.68 -15.19 14.95
C PHE A 58 -10.82 -15.95 15.63
N ASP A 59 -10.91 -17.24 15.31
CA ASP A 59 -11.81 -18.15 16.01
C ASP A 59 -11.49 -18.14 17.52
N PRO A 60 -12.48 -18.05 18.42
CA PRO A 60 -12.26 -18.05 19.88
C PRO A 60 -11.50 -19.29 20.41
N SER A 61 -11.39 -20.36 19.63
CA SER A 61 -10.49 -21.50 19.91
C SER A 61 -9.00 -21.12 19.91
N VAL A 62 -8.61 -20.02 19.26
CA VAL A 62 -7.23 -19.48 19.22
C VAL A 62 -6.78 -18.96 20.59
N GLY A 63 -7.70 -18.45 21.43
CA GLY A 63 -7.40 -18.05 22.81
C GLY A 63 -6.92 -19.21 23.71
N LYS A 64 -7.06 -20.46 23.25
CA LYS A 64 -6.55 -21.65 23.95
C LYS A 64 -5.09 -21.97 23.64
N VAL A 65 -4.51 -21.37 22.60
CA VAL A 65 -3.17 -21.71 22.08
C VAL A 65 -2.05 -21.06 22.89
N PHE A 66 -2.30 -19.86 23.43
CA PHE A 66 -1.43 -19.19 24.39
C PHE A 66 -2.19 -18.98 25.71
N PRO A 67 -2.35 -20.02 26.53
CA PRO A 67 -3.12 -19.91 27.77
C PRO A 67 -2.46 -18.88 28.70
N ARG A 68 -3.28 -18.02 29.33
CA ARG A 68 -2.77 -17.08 30.34
C ARG A 68 -2.13 -17.83 31.50
N THR A 69 -0.92 -17.45 31.87
CA THR A 69 -0.34 -17.73 33.19
C THR A 69 -0.89 -16.72 34.20
N ILE A 70 -2.18 -16.82 34.55
CA ILE A 70 -2.69 -16.13 35.74
C ILE A 70 -2.29 -17.00 36.94
N PRO A 71 -1.44 -16.52 37.88
CA PRO A 71 -1.27 -17.23 39.14
C PRO A 71 -2.64 -17.32 39.83
N ALA A 72 -3.09 -18.54 40.10
CA ALA A 72 -4.42 -18.81 40.64
C ALA A 72 -4.67 -17.96 41.90
N GLN A 73 -5.40 -16.85 41.75
CA GLN A 73 -6.01 -16.19 42.89
C GLN A 73 -7.27 -16.96 43.27
N PRO A 74 -7.48 -17.22 44.58
CA PRO A 74 -8.63 -17.98 45.04
C PRO A 74 -9.92 -17.23 44.69
N SER A 75 -10.78 -17.92 43.97
CA SER A 75 -12.07 -17.47 43.47
C SER A 75 -12.95 -16.87 44.57
N SER A 76 -13.18 -15.56 44.51
CA SER A 76 -14.38 -14.95 45.08
C SER A 76 -14.82 -13.74 44.23
N SER A 77 -16.12 -13.68 43.97
CA SER A 77 -16.89 -12.68 43.21
C SER A 77 -16.86 -12.76 41.67
N GLN A 78 -18.03 -13.11 41.11
CA GLN A 78 -18.40 -12.92 39.71
C GLN A 78 -18.37 -11.43 39.38
N SER A 79 -17.44 -11.00 38.52
CA SER A 79 -17.42 -9.65 37.95
C SER A 79 -18.05 -9.64 36.54
N ALA A 80 -18.65 -8.50 36.20
CA ALA A 80 -19.44 -8.22 35.00
C ALA A 80 -18.66 -8.42 33.68
N PRO A 81 -19.34 -8.67 32.54
CA PRO A 81 -18.72 -8.97 31.24
C PRO A 81 -17.81 -7.87 30.65
N GLU A 82 -17.85 -6.64 31.16
CA GLU A 82 -16.96 -5.55 30.72
C GLU A 82 -15.48 -5.76 31.11
N SER A 83 -15.19 -6.54 32.17
CA SER A 83 -13.81 -6.78 32.60
C SER A 83 -13.06 -7.80 31.73
N GLN A 84 -13.77 -8.72 31.06
CA GLN A 84 -13.15 -9.78 30.25
C GLN A 84 -12.61 -9.28 28.91
N HIS A 85 -13.31 -8.35 28.24
CA HIS A 85 -12.90 -7.86 26.91
C HIS A 85 -11.62 -6.99 26.97
N SER A 86 -11.43 -6.26 28.06
CA SER A 86 -10.20 -5.49 28.30
C SER A 86 -8.99 -6.41 28.50
N ASP A 87 -9.17 -7.52 29.21
CA ASP A 87 -8.12 -8.48 29.54
C ASP A 87 -7.65 -9.27 28.29
N ASP A 88 -8.57 -9.60 27.38
CA ASP A 88 -8.25 -10.35 26.15
C ASP A 88 -7.42 -9.50 25.17
N SER A 89 -7.70 -8.20 25.12
CA SER A 89 -6.97 -7.25 24.27
C SER A 89 -5.52 -7.10 24.73
N GLU A 90 -5.29 -6.93 26.03
CA GLU A 90 -3.94 -6.86 26.63
C GLU A 90 -3.13 -8.13 26.36
N HIS A 91 -3.78 -9.30 26.43
CA HIS A 91 -3.11 -10.56 26.15
C HIS A 91 -2.61 -10.65 24.70
N VAL A 92 -3.45 -10.30 23.72
CA VAL A 92 -3.07 -10.29 22.29
C VAL A 92 -1.91 -9.33 22.05
N LEU A 93 -1.97 -8.11 22.62
CA LEU A 93 -0.90 -7.12 22.47
C LEU A 93 0.40 -7.61 23.13
N GLY A 94 0.31 -8.29 24.27
CA GLY A 94 1.46 -8.93 24.92
C GLY A 94 2.11 -10.01 24.05
N VAL A 95 1.31 -10.91 23.47
CA VAL A 95 1.82 -11.95 22.55
C VAL A 95 2.46 -11.31 21.32
N LEU A 96 1.82 -10.31 20.73
CA LEU A 96 2.34 -9.58 19.58
C LEU A 96 3.70 -8.91 19.89
N ARG A 97 3.82 -8.26 21.06
CA ARG A 97 5.07 -7.64 21.53
C ARG A 97 6.18 -8.67 21.67
N ASN A 98 5.88 -9.83 22.24
CA ASN A 98 6.85 -10.89 22.42
C ASN A 98 7.27 -11.51 21.08
N VAL A 99 6.34 -11.75 20.15
CA VAL A 99 6.64 -12.17 18.77
C VAL A 99 7.55 -11.15 18.09
N ALA A 100 7.24 -9.85 18.17
CA ALA A 100 8.06 -8.80 17.56
C ALA A 100 9.48 -8.76 18.16
N LYS A 101 9.59 -8.88 19.48
CA LYS A 101 10.87 -8.94 20.20
C LYS A 101 11.70 -10.14 19.75
N GLU A 102 11.09 -11.32 19.65
CA GLU A 102 11.77 -12.52 19.18
C GLU A 102 12.23 -12.36 17.73
N ILE A 103 11.36 -11.95 16.79
CA ILE A 103 11.76 -11.78 15.37
C ILE A 103 12.97 -10.85 15.19
N ARG A 104 13.15 -9.89 16.09
CA ARG A 104 14.28 -8.94 16.07
C ARG A 104 15.55 -9.44 16.75
N SER A 105 15.45 -10.43 17.64
CA SER A 105 16.58 -10.85 18.48
C SER A 105 17.61 -11.70 17.72
N GLY A 106 17.28 -12.21 16.53
CA GLY A 106 18.24 -12.94 15.70
C GLY A 106 17.65 -13.61 14.46
N PRO A 107 18.48 -14.36 13.70
CA PRO A 107 18.07 -15.04 12.46
C PRO A 107 17.16 -16.22 12.78
N LEU A 108 15.88 -15.93 12.95
CA LEU A 108 14.91 -16.89 13.44
C LEU A 108 14.04 -17.43 12.30
N ASN A 109 13.58 -18.65 12.55
CA ASN A 109 12.55 -19.32 11.78
C ASN A 109 11.27 -19.36 12.66
N LEU A 110 10.12 -19.70 12.08
CA LEU A 110 8.84 -19.66 12.81
C LEU A 110 8.78 -20.69 13.95
N GLU A 111 9.46 -21.83 13.81
CA GLU A 111 9.56 -22.86 14.86
C GLU A 111 10.27 -22.35 16.11
N MET A 112 11.42 -21.68 15.95
CA MET A 112 12.20 -21.14 17.06
C MET A 112 11.43 -20.06 17.82
N ILE A 113 10.72 -19.18 17.11
CA ILE A 113 9.84 -18.17 17.73
C ILE A 113 8.74 -18.88 18.53
N GLY A 114 8.14 -19.92 17.95
CA GLY A 114 7.14 -20.73 18.64
C GLY A 114 7.67 -21.35 19.93
N HIS A 115 8.87 -21.91 19.93
CA HIS A 115 9.47 -22.50 21.13
C HIS A 115 9.86 -21.46 22.19
N ALA A 116 10.34 -20.29 21.76
CA ALA A 116 10.65 -19.18 22.67
C ALA A 116 9.39 -18.72 23.42
N LEU A 117 8.27 -18.58 22.71
CA LEU A 117 6.99 -18.20 23.30
C LEU A 117 6.42 -19.27 24.22
N GLU A 118 6.53 -20.55 23.88
CA GLU A 118 6.13 -21.63 24.79
C GLU A 118 6.86 -21.57 26.12
N LYS A 119 8.18 -21.33 26.07
CA LYS A 119 8.99 -21.21 27.29
C LYS A 119 8.53 -20.03 28.17
N GLU A 120 8.12 -18.93 27.55
CA GLU A 120 7.68 -17.72 28.25
C GLU A 120 6.27 -17.85 28.83
N TYR A 121 5.32 -18.43 28.08
CA TYR A 121 3.91 -18.48 28.46
C TYR A 121 3.49 -19.76 29.20
N VAL A 122 4.12 -20.91 28.96
CA VAL A 122 3.66 -22.22 29.49
C VAL A 122 4.36 -22.61 30.80
N GLY A 123 5.38 -21.88 31.24
CA GLY A 123 5.98 -22.08 32.58
C GLY A 123 6.48 -23.51 32.84
N GLY A 124 6.99 -24.20 31.83
CA GLY A 124 7.61 -25.52 31.95
C GLY A 124 6.66 -26.68 32.28
N SER A 125 5.34 -26.48 32.38
CA SER A 125 4.40 -27.58 32.56
C SER A 125 4.06 -28.15 31.19
N GLY A 126 4.60 -29.32 30.86
CA GLY A 126 4.49 -29.99 29.56
C GLY A 126 3.07 -30.43 29.21
N ALA A 127 2.17 -29.48 28.96
CA ALA A 127 0.89 -29.74 28.34
C ALA A 127 1.16 -30.22 26.90
N GLN A 128 1.11 -31.53 26.70
CA GLN A 128 1.17 -32.16 25.38
C GLN A 128 0.02 -31.62 24.53
N HIS A 129 0.33 -30.63 23.68
CA HIS A 129 -0.57 -30.23 22.63
C HIS A 129 -0.49 -31.31 21.54
N GLY A 130 -1.62 -31.86 21.12
CA GLY A 130 -1.66 -32.75 19.97
C GLY A 130 -1.18 -32.04 18.70
N VAL A 131 -0.83 -32.79 17.66
CA VAL A 131 -0.35 -32.29 16.35
C VAL A 131 -1.22 -31.13 15.79
N SER A 132 -2.53 -31.19 16.03
CA SER A 132 -3.46 -30.12 15.64
C SER A 132 -3.19 -28.77 16.35
N GLY A 133 -2.75 -28.78 17.61
CA GLY A 133 -2.45 -27.56 18.37
C GLY A 133 -1.18 -26.88 17.90
N GLU A 134 -0.16 -27.67 17.55
CA GLU A 134 1.10 -27.16 16.98
C GLU A 134 0.87 -26.49 15.61
N ASN A 135 0.01 -27.07 14.76
CA ASN A 135 -0.35 -26.46 13.48
C ASN A 135 -1.06 -25.12 13.64
N VAL A 136 -2.03 -25.02 14.55
CA VAL A 136 -2.76 -23.76 14.78
C VAL A 136 -1.79 -22.69 15.30
N LYS A 137 -0.86 -23.05 16.19
CA LYS A 137 0.18 -22.16 16.70
C LYS A 137 1.05 -21.60 15.58
N LEU A 138 1.57 -22.44 14.70
CA LEU A 138 2.40 -21.99 13.57
C LEU A 138 1.62 -21.04 12.65
N ASN A 139 0.37 -21.37 12.31
CA ASN A 139 -0.47 -20.49 11.49
C ASN A 139 -0.81 -19.16 12.18
N MET A 140 -0.95 -19.16 13.51
CA MET A 140 -1.12 -17.94 14.29
C MET A 140 0.14 -17.08 14.26
N LEU A 141 1.33 -17.66 14.43
CA LEU A 141 2.60 -16.92 14.31
C LEU A 141 2.79 -16.32 12.92
N PHE A 142 2.43 -17.07 11.88
CA PHE A 142 2.40 -16.58 10.50
C PHE A 142 1.45 -15.38 10.35
N SER A 143 0.27 -15.43 10.95
CA SER A 143 -0.68 -14.32 10.91
C SER A 143 -0.19 -13.08 11.68
N LEU A 144 0.38 -13.27 12.87
CA LEU A 144 0.94 -12.18 13.68
C LEU A 144 2.13 -11.50 12.98
N LEU A 145 2.97 -12.29 12.31
CA LEU A 145 4.04 -11.78 11.46
C LEU A 145 3.47 -10.89 10.36
N ALA A 146 2.39 -11.30 9.69
CA ALA A 146 1.73 -10.51 8.66
C ALA A 146 1.21 -9.17 9.21
N TRP A 147 0.76 -9.12 10.46
CA TRP A 147 0.28 -7.86 11.06
C TRP A 147 1.41 -6.93 11.49
N LEU A 148 2.54 -7.51 11.93
CA LEU A 148 3.75 -6.76 12.26
C LEU A 148 4.52 -6.28 11.03
N ALA A 149 4.44 -7.02 9.93
CA ALA A 149 5.03 -6.75 8.63
C ALA A 149 3.96 -7.01 7.56
N PRO A 150 3.11 -6.01 7.22
CA PRO A 150 1.93 -6.15 6.37
C PRO A 150 2.27 -6.33 4.89
N ILE A 151 3.11 -7.30 4.55
CA ILE A 151 3.56 -7.62 3.19
C ILE A 151 2.71 -8.70 2.51
N TYR A 152 1.77 -9.31 3.21
CA TYR A 152 0.78 -10.26 2.69
C TYR A 152 -0.45 -10.32 3.62
N GLU A 153 -1.58 -10.83 3.11
CA GLU A 153 -2.76 -11.14 3.94
C GLU A 153 -2.77 -12.63 4.29
N PRO A 154 -2.69 -13.01 5.58
CA PRO A 154 -2.71 -14.40 5.98
C PRO A 154 -4.13 -14.97 5.91
N GLN A 155 -4.28 -16.23 5.52
CA GLN A 155 -5.53 -16.94 5.75
C GLN A 155 -5.68 -17.23 7.25
N LEU A 156 -6.92 -17.19 7.76
CA LEU A 156 -7.21 -17.49 9.16
C LEU A 156 -6.60 -18.84 9.59
N PRO A 157 -6.08 -18.94 10.82
CA PRO A 157 -5.41 -20.13 11.33
C PRO A 157 -6.28 -21.37 11.20
N SER A 158 -5.70 -22.41 10.61
CA SER A 158 -6.31 -23.72 10.45
C SER A 158 -5.48 -24.79 11.15
N ALA A 159 -6.10 -25.93 11.45
CA ALA A 159 -5.42 -27.13 11.91
C ALA A 159 -4.62 -27.82 10.78
N GLU A 160 -4.81 -27.40 9.53
CA GLU A 160 -4.03 -27.89 8.40
C GLU A 160 -2.54 -27.55 8.56
N PRO A 161 -1.62 -28.48 8.21
CA PRO A 161 -0.17 -28.28 8.32
C PRO A 161 0.38 -27.43 7.16
N VAL A 162 -0.31 -26.34 6.82
CA VAL A 162 -0.03 -25.50 5.65
C VAL A 162 -0.26 -24.03 6.00
N PHE A 163 0.74 -23.21 5.72
CA PHE A 163 0.64 -21.76 5.69
C PHE A 163 -0.02 -21.31 4.39
N ARG A 164 -1.00 -20.40 4.46
CA ARG A 164 -1.73 -19.90 3.28
C ARG A 164 -1.85 -18.38 3.28
N ILE A 165 -1.65 -17.79 2.12
CA ILE A 165 -1.89 -16.37 1.86
C ILE A 165 -3.20 -16.27 1.09
N VAL A 166 -4.03 -15.28 1.42
CA VAL A 166 -5.25 -14.99 0.67
C VAL A 166 -4.85 -14.50 -0.72
N ALA A 167 -5.29 -15.21 -1.76
CA ALA A 167 -5.11 -14.74 -3.12
C ALA A 167 -5.91 -13.44 -3.31
N CYS A 168 -5.25 -12.37 -3.73
CA CYS A 168 -5.97 -11.21 -4.23
C CYS A 168 -6.63 -11.61 -5.56
N ASP A 169 -7.94 -11.40 -5.69
CA ASP A 169 -8.62 -11.57 -6.97
C ASP A 169 -8.05 -10.57 -7.97
N GLY A 170 -7.32 -11.06 -8.98
CA GLY A 170 -6.65 -10.21 -9.98
C GLY A 170 -5.11 -10.32 -9.98
N SER A 171 -4.48 -9.61 -10.91
CA SER A 171 -3.08 -9.62 -11.41
C SER A 171 -1.90 -9.81 -10.39
N VAL A 172 -2.14 -9.80 -9.08
CA VAL A 172 -1.13 -10.04 -8.03
C VAL A 172 -0.55 -11.46 -8.12
N ALA A 173 -1.25 -12.39 -8.79
CA ALA A 173 -0.76 -13.74 -9.10
C ALA A 173 0.62 -13.76 -9.79
N THR A 174 1.03 -12.68 -10.47
CA THR A 174 2.36 -12.58 -11.10
C THR A 174 3.50 -12.39 -10.09
N GLN A 175 3.21 -11.91 -8.88
CA GLN A 175 4.19 -11.74 -7.81
C GLN A 175 4.31 -12.98 -6.93
N TYR A 176 3.27 -13.82 -6.87
CA TYR A 176 3.27 -15.03 -6.06
C TYR A 176 3.76 -16.24 -6.86
N PHE A 177 4.73 -16.98 -6.29
CA PHE A 177 5.10 -18.30 -6.79
C PHE A 177 4.17 -19.39 -6.25
N SER A 178 3.64 -19.18 -5.03
CA SER A 178 2.71 -20.10 -4.39
C SER A 178 1.89 -19.37 -3.34
N PHE A 179 0.59 -19.68 -3.27
CA PHE A 179 -0.29 -19.19 -2.21
C PHE A 179 -0.25 -20.05 -0.94
N SER A 180 0.47 -21.18 -0.98
CA SER A 180 0.55 -22.11 0.14
C SER A 180 1.95 -22.70 0.34
N ARG A 181 2.35 -22.93 1.60
CA ARG A 181 3.62 -23.59 1.95
C ARG A 181 3.39 -24.59 3.10
N PRO A 182 4.04 -25.76 3.07
CA PRO A 182 3.91 -26.75 4.15
C PRO A 182 4.57 -26.24 5.44
N HIS A 183 4.08 -26.69 6.60
CA HIS A 183 4.68 -26.35 7.91
C HIS A 183 6.14 -26.79 8.05
N THR A 184 6.60 -27.78 7.29
CA THR A 184 8.03 -28.17 7.25
C THR A 184 8.97 -27.01 6.86
N ASP A 185 8.43 -25.98 6.19
CA ASP A 185 9.18 -24.78 5.84
C ASP A 185 9.35 -23.79 7.01
N ALA A 186 8.65 -24.01 8.14
CA ALA A 186 8.74 -23.19 9.34
C ALA A 186 10.14 -23.19 9.97
N SER A 187 10.97 -24.19 9.64
CA SER A 187 12.38 -24.31 10.02
C SER A 187 13.33 -23.44 9.19
N LYS A 188 12.89 -22.90 8.04
CA LYS A 188 13.71 -22.04 7.17
C LYS A 188 13.82 -20.64 7.77
N LYS A 189 14.97 -19.97 7.59
CA LYS A 189 15.09 -18.57 8.00
C LYS A 189 13.99 -17.73 7.35
N LEU A 190 13.49 -16.76 8.11
CA LEU A 190 12.32 -15.98 7.74
C LEU A 190 12.33 -15.40 6.30
N PRO A 191 13.41 -14.78 5.79
CA PRO A 191 13.43 -14.24 4.43
C PRO A 191 13.26 -15.33 3.36
N TYR A 192 13.88 -16.50 3.55
CA TYR A 192 13.77 -17.63 2.60
C TYR A 192 12.40 -18.31 2.66
N PHE A 193 11.82 -18.37 3.85
CA PHE A 193 10.44 -18.83 4.04
C PHE A 193 9.46 -17.94 3.26
N LEU A 194 9.54 -16.62 3.48
CA LEU A 194 8.67 -15.63 2.83
C LEU A 194 8.85 -15.58 1.31
N LYS A 195 10.10 -15.64 0.83
CA LYS A 195 10.41 -15.76 -0.61
C LYS A 195 9.76 -16.99 -1.27
N GLY A 196 9.47 -18.03 -0.48
CA GLY A 196 8.77 -19.22 -0.94
C GLY A 196 7.34 -18.96 -1.45
N PHE A 197 6.72 -17.85 -1.05
CA PHE A 197 5.39 -17.46 -1.53
C PHE A 197 5.44 -16.60 -2.79
N GLY A 198 6.57 -15.94 -3.09
CA GLY A 198 6.63 -14.93 -4.13
C GLY A 198 7.61 -13.81 -3.85
N MET A 199 7.57 -12.78 -4.68
CA MET A 199 8.26 -11.50 -4.52
C MET A 199 7.46 -10.54 -3.65
N LEU A 200 7.25 -10.89 -2.37
CA LEU A 200 6.51 -10.06 -1.41
C LEU A 200 7.25 -8.74 -1.09
N LEU A 201 8.58 -8.74 -1.21
CA LEU A 201 9.41 -7.56 -1.09
C LEU A 201 10.20 -7.36 -2.37
N PRO A 202 10.27 -6.12 -2.91
CA PRO A 202 10.96 -5.85 -4.15
C PRO A 202 12.48 -5.90 -3.95
N SER A 203 13.21 -6.49 -4.89
CA SER A 203 14.65 -6.27 -5.00
C SER A 203 14.92 -5.00 -5.79
N ARG A 204 16.07 -4.35 -5.56
CA ARG A 204 16.47 -3.18 -6.33
C ARG A 204 16.50 -3.52 -7.82
N GLN A 205 15.80 -2.74 -8.64
CA GLN A 205 15.80 -2.95 -10.08
C GLN A 205 17.04 -2.33 -10.69
N THR A 206 18.18 -3.01 -10.60
CA THR A 206 19.41 -2.56 -11.26
C THR A 206 19.49 -2.98 -12.72
N ASP A 207 18.80 -4.06 -13.18
CA ASP A 207 19.09 -4.61 -14.53
C ASP A 207 17.94 -5.28 -15.32
N PHE A 208 16.70 -5.37 -14.82
CA PHE A 208 15.65 -6.15 -15.51
C PHE A 208 14.96 -5.46 -16.70
N LEU A 209 15.17 -4.15 -16.91
CA LEU A 209 14.71 -3.45 -18.13
C LEU A 209 15.69 -3.57 -19.31
N SER A 210 16.75 -4.40 -19.16
CA SER A 210 17.76 -4.66 -20.20
C SER A 210 17.53 -5.95 -20.99
N ARG A 211 16.41 -6.66 -20.80
CA ARG A 211 16.12 -7.88 -21.59
C ARG A 211 15.14 -7.56 -22.74
N PRO A 212 15.62 -7.27 -23.97
CA PRO A 212 14.76 -7.41 -25.12
C PRO A 212 14.39 -8.89 -25.25
N SER A 213 13.09 -9.18 -25.28
CA SER A 213 12.60 -10.49 -25.72
C SER A 213 13.15 -10.76 -27.11
N VAL A 214 13.91 -11.84 -27.24
CA VAL A 214 14.52 -12.31 -28.49
C VAL A 214 13.42 -12.76 -29.44
N SER A 215 13.15 -11.98 -30.49
CA SER A 215 13.08 -12.42 -31.91
C SER A 215 12.35 -11.38 -32.75
N ASP A 216 13.08 -10.38 -33.23
CA ASP A 216 12.76 -9.70 -34.49
C ASP A 216 14.07 -9.19 -35.10
N HIS A 217 14.73 -10.09 -35.84
CA HIS A 217 15.83 -9.74 -36.71
C HIS A 217 15.28 -8.97 -37.90
N ASN A 218 14.98 -7.66 -37.76
CA ASN A 218 14.86 -6.69 -38.87
C ASN A 218 14.54 -5.24 -38.43
N ALA A 219 15.07 -4.77 -37.29
CA ALA A 219 14.97 -3.34 -36.91
C ALA A 219 16.35 -2.66 -36.95
N PRO A 220 16.52 -1.53 -37.67
CA PRO A 220 17.80 -0.84 -37.76
C PRO A 220 18.23 -0.28 -36.39
N SER A 221 19.49 -0.51 -36.07
CA SER A 221 20.15 -0.21 -34.80
C SER A 221 20.23 1.29 -34.49
N THR A 222 19.34 1.78 -33.63
CA THR A 222 19.48 3.06 -32.91
C THR A 222 18.91 2.96 -31.48
N THR A 223 19.38 2.00 -30.69
CA THR A 223 18.98 1.88 -29.27
C THR A 223 20.18 1.53 -28.38
N LYS A 224 21.07 2.50 -28.21
CA LYS A 224 21.97 2.57 -27.06
C LYS A 224 21.59 3.80 -26.23
N GLY A 225 21.05 3.59 -25.02
CA GLY A 225 21.05 4.60 -23.95
C GLY A 225 19.79 5.45 -23.68
N ARG A 226 18.55 4.97 -23.89
CA ARG A 226 17.34 5.79 -23.66
C ARG A 226 16.69 5.66 -22.27
N ASN A 227 17.06 4.68 -21.44
CA ASN A 227 16.22 4.30 -20.29
C ASN A 227 16.69 4.84 -18.92
N SER A 228 17.80 5.57 -18.84
CA SER A 228 18.30 6.20 -17.59
C SER A 228 17.78 7.63 -17.35
N THR A 229 16.96 8.19 -18.25
CA THR A 229 16.53 9.61 -18.20
C THR A 229 15.03 9.83 -18.00
N GLN A 230 14.25 8.75 -17.79
CA GLN A 230 12.82 8.90 -17.60
C GLN A 230 12.53 9.54 -16.24
N SER A 231 11.94 10.74 -16.28
CA SER A 231 11.50 11.48 -15.11
C SER A 231 9.99 11.70 -15.15
N LEU A 232 9.36 11.67 -13.98
CA LEU A 232 7.95 11.97 -13.82
C LEU A 232 7.78 13.36 -13.23
N SER A 233 6.86 14.16 -13.77
CA SER A 233 6.50 15.45 -13.19
C SER A 233 5.08 15.38 -12.62
N PRO A 234 4.81 15.90 -11.41
CA PRO A 234 3.47 15.95 -10.83
C PRO A 234 2.43 16.69 -11.71
N GLU A 235 2.88 17.56 -12.62
CA GLU A 235 2.00 18.26 -13.57
C GLU A 235 1.40 17.32 -14.61
N ASN A 236 2.21 16.36 -15.08
CA ASN A 236 1.90 15.49 -16.21
C ASN A 236 1.68 14.02 -15.81
N PHE A 237 1.92 13.70 -14.54
CA PHE A 237 1.71 12.38 -13.94
C PHE A 237 1.25 12.56 -12.50
N ASN A 238 -0.05 12.35 -12.27
CA ASN A 238 -0.67 12.39 -10.94
C ASN A 238 -1.93 11.51 -10.95
N MET A 239 -2.46 11.20 -9.76
CA MET A 239 -3.58 10.28 -9.65
C MET A 239 -4.85 10.80 -10.34
N LYS A 240 -5.06 12.12 -10.41
CA LYS A 240 -6.22 12.64 -11.14
C LYS A 240 -6.13 12.38 -12.63
N LEU A 241 -4.94 12.46 -13.24
CA LEU A 241 -4.72 12.09 -14.63
C LEU A 241 -4.87 10.58 -14.85
N LEU A 242 -4.32 9.77 -13.93
CA LEU A 242 -4.48 8.32 -13.96
C LEU A 242 -5.96 7.90 -13.90
N ASN A 243 -6.77 8.59 -13.10
CA ASN A 243 -8.19 8.33 -13.02
C ASN A 243 -8.98 8.85 -14.24
N ASN A 244 -8.79 10.10 -14.64
CA ASN A 244 -9.58 10.69 -15.71
C ASN A 244 -9.23 10.14 -17.10
N ILE A 245 -7.94 9.98 -17.38
CA ILE A 245 -7.45 9.61 -18.72
C ILE A 245 -7.05 8.14 -18.75
N GLY A 246 -6.36 7.68 -17.70
CA GLY A 246 -5.98 6.26 -17.57
C GLY A 246 -7.14 5.34 -17.20
N HIS A 247 -8.30 5.89 -16.81
CA HIS A 247 -9.44 5.15 -16.27
C HIS A 247 -9.07 4.24 -15.09
N LEU A 248 -8.04 4.61 -14.33
CA LEU A 248 -7.60 3.87 -13.16
C LEU A 248 -8.37 4.31 -11.91
N GLU A 249 -9.03 3.36 -11.27
CA GLU A 249 -9.64 3.53 -9.95
C GLU A 249 -8.63 3.23 -8.85
N VAL A 250 -8.70 3.96 -7.74
CA VAL A 250 -7.86 3.69 -6.58
C VAL A 250 -8.54 2.63 -5.73
N GLU A 251 -7.82 1.55 -5.45
CA GLU A 251 -8.21 0.53 -4.48
C GLU A 251 -7.28 0.62 -3.26
N TRP A 252 -7.84 0.89 -2.08
CA TRP A 252 -7.04 1.00 -0.86
C TRP A 252 -6.80 -0.38 -0.27
N THR A 253 -5.53 -0.68 0.05
CA THR A 253 -5.10 -1.97 0.59
C THR A 253 -4.33 -1.80 1.89
N ASP A 254 -4.47 -2.75 2.81
CA ASP A 254 -3.63 -2.91 4.00
C ASP A 254 -2.36 -3.74 3.72
N ILE A 255 -2.12 -4.15 2.47
CA ILE A 255 -0.95 -4.91 2.05
C ILE A 255 0.09 -3.96 1.42
N LEU A 256 1.23 -3.82 2.08
CA LEU A 256 2.37 -2.99 1.70
C LEU A 256 2.94 -3.38 0.32
N SER A 257 3.10 -4.69 0.07
CA SER A 257 3.68 -5.23 -1.16
C SER A 257 2.84 -4.91 -2.42
N SER A 258 1.53 -4.78 -2.23
CA SER A 258 0.55 -4.39 -3.25
C SER A 258 0.59 -2.91 -3.63
N HIS A 259 1.35 -2.06 -2.94
CA HIS A 259 1.44 -0.63 -3.28
C HIS A 259 1.88 -0.42 -4.74
N LEU A 260 1.11 0.38 -5.49
CA LEU A 260 1.21 0.64 -6.93
C LEU A 260 1.06 -0.58 -7.84
N HIS A 261 0.50 -1.68 -7.34
CA HIS A 261 0.13 -2.79 -8.21
C HIS A 261 -1.08 -2.40 -9.06
N VAL A 262 -1.05 -2.75 -10.34
CA VAL A 262 -2.13 -2.50 -11.30
C VAL A 262 -2.84 -3.81 -11.60
N ASP A 263 -4.16 -3.82 -11.41
CA ASP A 263 -5.03 -4.92 -11.79
C ASP A 263 -6.17 -4.40 -12.67
N ALA A 264 -6.16 -4.80 -13.94
CA ALA A 264 -7.10 -4.33 -14.96
C ALA A 264 -7.22 -2.80 -15.04
N GLU A 265 -8.20 -2.22 -14.35
CA GLU A 265 -8.49 -0.78 -14.30
C GLU A 265 -8.37 -0.21 -12.88
N ARG A 266 -7.65 -0.91 -11.98
CA ARG A 266 -7.44 -0.50 -10.60
C ARG A 266 -5.96 -0.39 -10.27
N VAL A 267 -5.62 0.61 -9.46
CA VAL A 267 -4.31 0.75 -8.83
C VAL A 267 -4.45 0.60 -7.33
N GLN A 268 -3.70 -0.34 -6.76
CA GLN A 268 -3.71 -0.60 -5.33
C GLN A 268 -2.78 0.36 -4.58
N LEU A 269 -3.28 1.04 -3.56
CA LEU A 269 -2.52 1.97 -2.73
C LEU A 269 -2.58 1.58 -1.25
N TYR A 270 -1.41 1.40 -0.65
CA TYR A 270 -1.26 1.05 0.76
C TYR A 270 -1.75 2.16 1.71
N LYS A 271 -2.85 1.93 2.45
CA LYS A 271 -3.56 2.97 3.20
C LYS A 271 -2.86 3.47 4.49
N PHE A 272 -1.74 2.88 4.90
CA PHE A 272 -1.10 3.17 6.19
C PHE A 272 0.35 3.68 6.11
N PRO A 273 0.64 4.80 5.42
CA PRO A 273 2.00 5.33 5.32
C PRO A 273 2.69 5.62 6.66
N SER A 274 1.94 5.85 7.75
CA SER A 274 2.53 6.00 9.09
C SER A 274 3.26 4.75 9.57
N TYR A 275 2.86 3.55 9.13
CA TYR A 275 3.63 2.34 9.35
C TYR A 275 5.02 2.43 8.70
N CYS A 276 5.09 2.97 7.48
CA CYS A 276 6.36 3.16 6.78
C CYS A 276 7.26 4.11 7.57
N LEU A 277 6.72 5.26 8.00
CA LEU A 277 7.47 6.25 8.79
C LEU A 277 7.94 5.68 10.14
N ALA A 278 7.07 4.98 10.87
CA ALA A 278 7.40 4.38 12.16
C ALA A 278 8.41 3.22 12.04
N SER A 279 8.45 2.55 10.89
CA SER A 279 9.40 1.48 10.61
C SER A 279 10.79 1.98 10.22
N LEU A 280 10.96 3.26 9.88
CA LEU A 280 12.26 3.83 9.54
C LEU A 280 13.13 4.02 10.79
N PRO A 281 14.43 3.69 10.73
CA PRO A 281 15.35 4.00 11.81
C PRO A 281 15.48 5.53 11.96
N PRO A 282 15.60 6.04 13.20
CA PRO A 282 15.77 7.47 13.43
C PRO A 282 17.10 7.97 12.85
N GLU A 283 17.08 9.09 12.15
CA GLU A 283 18.23 9.62 11.40
C GLU A 283 19.48 9.89 12.26
N CYS A 284 19.31 10.14 13.56
CA CYS A 284 20.38 10.55 14.47
C CYS A 284 21.19 9.42 15.14
N THR A 285 21.02 8.15 14.80
CA THR A 285 21.74 7.06 15.50
C THR A 285 23.17 6.82 15.01
N ALA A 286 23.64 7.54 13.98
CA ALA A 286 24.99 7.37 13.43
C ALA A 286 26.13 7.62 14.45
N HIS A 287 25.84 8.29 15.57
CA HIS A 287 26.81 8.61 16.62
C HIS A 287 26.61 7.83 17.94
N LEU A 288 25.61 6.95 18.02
CA LEU A 288 25.33 6.17 19.23
C LEU A 288 26.03 4.80 19.17
N ALA A 289 26.63 4.39 20.29
CA ALA A 289 27.34 3.11 20.42
C ALA A 289 26.42 1.86 20.39
N THR A 290 25.10 2.06 20.40
CA THR A 290 24.10 1.00 20.33
C THR A 290 23.52 0.91 18.92
N PRO A 291 23.41 -0.29 18.32
CA PRO A 291 22.77 -0.45 17.02
C PRO A 291 21.33 0.08 17.09
N PRO A 292 20.87 0.81 16.05
CA PRO A 292 19.50 1.30 16.01
C PRO A 292 18.52 0.13 16.12
N LEU A 293 17.40 0.39 16.81
CA LEU A 293 16.31 -0.56 16.88
C LEU A 293 15.86 -0.93 15.47
N ARG A 294 15.67 -2.22 15.19
CA ARG A 294 15.19 -2.72 13.90
C ARG A 294 13.68 -2.95 13.98
N SER A 295 12.94 -2.61 12.91
CA SER A 295 11.54 -3.02 12.79
C SER A 295 11.44 -4.50 12.37
N VAL A 296 10.28 -5.12 12.59
CA VAL A 296 10.02 -6.51 12.17
C VAL A 296 10.18 -6.69 10.66
N LEU A 297 9.86 -5.66 9.88
CA LEU A 297 10.04 -5.67 8.42
C LEU A 297 11.52 -5.79 8.01
N HIS A 298 12.44 -5.15 8.76
CA HIS A 298 13.87 -5.27 8.51
C HIS A 298 14.37 -6.70 8.75
N SER A 299 13.81 -7.42 9.74
CA SER A 299 14.09 -8.84 9.96
C SER A 299 13.56 -9.77 8.85
N CYS A 300 12.66 -9.29 7.99
CA CYS A 300 12.16 -10.03 6.83
C CYS A 300 13.09 -9.88 5.59
N ALA A 301 14.12 -9.03 5.68
CA ALA A 301 15.09 -8.80 4.61
C ALA A 301 16.24 -9.82 4.63
N THR A 302 16.94 -9.94 3.51
CA THR A 302 18.14 -10.79 3.38
C THR A 302 19.41 -9.99 3.67
N GLU A 303 20.50 -10.69 4.00
CA GLU A 303 21.83 -10.09 4.06
C GLU A 303 22.61 -10.23 2.74
N SER A 304 22.24 -11.17 1.87
CA SER A 304 23.13 -11.61 0.77
C SER A 304 22.43 -12.06 -0.52
N ASP A 305 21.10 -12.06 -0.62
CA ASP A 305 20.40 -12.55 -1.82
C ASP A 305 20.12 -11.39 -2.79
N ALA A 306 20.60 -11.50 -4.03
CA ALA A 306 20.41 -10.48 -5.07
C ALA A 306 18.95 -10.33 -5.55
N HIS A 307 18.10 -11.34 -5.30
CA HIS A 307 16.70 -11.36 -5.74
C HIS A 307 15.72 -11.13 -4.59
N TRP A 308 16.19 -10.62 -3.45
CA TRP A 308 15.36 -10.23 -2.32
C TRP A 308 15.87 -8.91 -1.74
N ILE A 309 15.01 -8.16 -1.06
CA ILE A 309 15.41 -6.88 -0.49
C ILE A 309 16.44 -7.07 0.62
N GLN A 310 17.50 -6.27 0.60
CA GLN A 310 18.46 -6.20 1.70
C GLN A 310 17.95 -5.33 2.85
N GLU A 311 18.50 -5.50 4.04
CA GLU A 311 18.04 -4.78 5.24
C GLU A 311 18.01 -3.25 5.05
N TRP A 312 19.10 -2.66 4.55
CA TRP A 312 19.19 -1.22 4.31
C TRP A 312 18.28 -0.76 3.16
N GLU A 313 17.96 -1.65 2.21
CA GLU A 313 17.06 -1.39 1.10
C GLU A 313 15.60 -1.28 1.55
N VAL A 314 15.23 -1.95 2.65
CA VAL A 314 13.88 -1.81 3.25
C VAL A 314 13.59 -0.34 3.59
N SER A 315 14.54 0.35 4.22
CA SER A 315 14.37 1.76 4.56
C SER A 315 14.16 2.64 3.31
N GLU A 316 14.92 2.39 2.25
CA GLU A 316 14.76 3.11 0.98
C GLU A 316 13.39 2.81 0.33
N TYR A 317 12.95 1.55 0.32
CA TYR A 317 11.63 1.16 -0.18
C TYR A 317 10.49 1.84 0.58
N LEU A 318 10.58 1.93 1.92
CA LEU A 318 9.59 2.63 2.73
C LEU A 318 9.57 4.14 2.43
N ARG A 319 10.73 4.77 2.24
CA ARG A 319 10.81 6.18 1.81
C ARG A 319 10.20 6.40 0.44
N GLU A 320 10.39 5.46 -0.49
CA GLU A 320 9.77 5.52 -1.81
C GLU A 320 8.23 5.49 -1.74
N ILE A 321 7.66 4.65 -0.88
CA ILE A 321 6.21 4.61 -0.67
C ILE A 321 5.71 5.96 -0.16
N LEU A 322 6.39 6.56 0.82
CA LEU A 322 6.04 7.89 1.31
C LEU A 322 6.15 8.96 0.19
N GLN A 323 7.22 8.88 -0.59
CA GLN A 323 7.50 9.80 -1.70
C GLN A 323 6.49 9.66 -2.85
N SER A 324 5.95 8.47 -3.09
CA SER A 324 4.96 8.22 -4.14
C SER A 324 3.66 9.00 -3.88
N TYR A 325 3.24 9.16 -2.62
CA TYR A 325 2.05 9.96 -2.27
C TYR A 325 2.21 11.43 -2.61
N ARG A 326 3.40 12.01 -2.38
CA ARG A 326 3.71 13.40 -2.79
C ARG A 326 3.67 13.56 -4.31
N LEU A 327 4.17 12.58 -5.06
CA LEU A 327 4.12 12.59 -6.53
C LEU A 327 2.68 12.46 -7.05
N LEU A 328 1.91 11.50 -6.52
CA LEU A 328 0.58 11.15 -7.03
C LEU A 328 -0.50 12.14 -6.61
N PHE A 329 -0.41 12.70 -5.41
CA PHE A 329 -1.45 13.58 -4.84
C PHE A 329 -0.90 14.92 -4.39
N GLY A 330 0.08 14.90 -3.47
CA GLY A 330 0.45 16.06 -2.66
C GLY A 330 0.81 17.33 -3.44
N GLN A 331 1.51 17.19 -4.56
CA GLN A 331 2.02 18.34 -5.32
C GLN A 331 1.04 18.93 -6.34
N ASN A 332 -0.05 18.24 -6.67
CA ASN A 332 -1.03 18.73 -7.64
C ASN A 332 -2.36 19.07 -6.97
N ARG A 333 -2.77 20.34 -7.02
CA ARG A 333 -4.01 20.82 -6.37
C ARG A 333 -5.25 19.99 -6.73
N ILE A 334 -5.42 19.64 -8.01
CA ILE A 334 -6.60 18.90 -8.47
C ILE A 334 -6.54 17.46 -7.95
N SER A 335 -5.34 16.87 -7.88
CA SER A 335 -5.14 15.55 -7.28
C SER A 335 -5.41 15.55 -5.77
N ARG A 336 -5.05 16.62 -5.05
CA ARG A 336 -5.42 16.80 -3.63
C ARG A 336 -6.95 16.82 -3.44
N GLU A 337 -7.65 17.62 -4.24
CA GLU A 337 -9.11 17.69 -4.20
C GLU A 337 -9.77 16.36 -4.58
N TYR A 338 -9.14 15.58 -5.47
CA TYR A 338 -9.57 14.23 -5.80
C TYR A 338 -9.38 13.27 -4.61
N PHE A 339 -8.21 13.29 -3.98
CA PHE A 339 -7.92 12.49 -2.78
C PHE A 339 -8.94 12.75 -1.66
N SER A 340 -9.30 14.01 -1.39
CA SER A 340 -10.32 14.33 -0.37
C SER A 340 -11.66 13.62 -0.60
N LYS A 341 -11.98 13.23 -1.84
CA LYS A 341 -13.21 12.51 -2.22
C LYS A 341 -13.07 10.99 -2.14
N ILE A 342 -11.87 10.46 -2.33
CA ILE A 342 -11.61 9.01 -2.42
C ILE A 342 -10.83 8.46 -1.22
N LYS A 343 -10.61 9.27 -0.17
CA LYS A 343 -9.87 8.86 1.03
C LYS A 343 -10.42 7.55 1.62
N PRO A 344 -9.54 6.67 2.15
CA PRO A 344 -9.95 5.34 2.61
C PRO A 344 -10.87 5.40 3.82
N ALA A 345 -10.65 6.39 4.70
CA ALA A 345 -11.32 6.49 5.98
C ALA A 345 -11.51 7.95 6.39
N ALA A 346 -12.53 8.23 7.21
CA ALA A 346 -12.77 9.56 7.75
C ALA A 346 -11.99 9.78 9.05
N PRO A 347 -11.59 11.02 9.39
CA PRO A 347 -10.96 11.33 10.67
C PRO A 347 -11.76 10.77 11.85
N GLY A 348 -11.08 10.08 12.77
CA GLY A 348 -11.68 9.45 13.95
C GLY A 348 -12.22 8.03 13.73
N THR A 349 -12.06 7.45 12.53
CA THR A 349 -12.35 6.02 12.30
C THR A 349 -11.10 5.15 12.54
N ILE A 350 -11.30 3.86 12.80
CA ILE A 350 -10.21 2.90 13.11
C ILE A 350 -9.22 2.76 11.96
N ASP A 351 -9.64 2.93 10.71
CA ASP A 351 -8.82 2.81 9.51
C ASP A 351 -8.17 4.14 9.06
N TYR A 352 -8.26 5.19 9.87
CA TYR A 352 -7.76 6.52 9.51
C TYR A 352 -6.29 6.72 9.86
N ASP A 353 -5.44 6.86 8.84
CA ASP A 353 -4.04 7.27 8.99
C ASP A 353 -3.89 8.80 8.77
N PRO A 354 -3.55 9.58 9.81
CA PRO A 354 -3.38 11.03 9.66
C PRO A 354 -2.20 11.41 8.76
N LEU A 355 -1.15 10.59 8.68
CA LEU A 355 -0.01 10.87 7.81
C LEU A 355 -0.39 10.76 6.34
N LEU A 356 -1.35 9.89 5.99
CA LEU A 356 -1.84 9.79 4.62
C LEU A 356 -2.49 11.10 4.17
N ASP A 357 -3.34 11.69 5.03
CA ASP A 357 -3.96 12.99 4.78
C ASP A 357 -2.89 14.09 4.64
N GLU A 358 -1.88 14.10 5.51
CA GLU A 358 -0.77 15.06 5.46
C GLU A 358 0.05 14.93 4.16
N LEU A 359 0.42 13.72 3.76
CA LEU A 359 1.16 13.47 2.52
C LEU A 359 0.34 13.85 1.28
N CYS A 360 -0.95 13.52 1.27
CA CYS A 360 -1.78 13.69 0.07
C CYS A 360 -2.38 15.09 -0.07
N THR A 361 -2.61 15.81 1.03
CA THR A 361 -3.27 17.13 1.00
C THR A 361 -2.38 18.28 1.49
N GLY A 362 -1.27 17.97 2.17
CA GLY A 362 -0.37 18.97 2.74
C GLY A 362 0.24 19.91 1.69
N PRO A 363 0.39 21.20 2.01
CA PRO A 363 0.84 22.22 1.06
C PRO A 363 2.32 22.14 0.71
N GLY A 364 3.10 21.32 1.41
CA GLY A 364 4.55 21.23 1.24
C GLY A 364 5.13 19.88 1.68
N PRO A 365 6.46 19.79 1.81
CA PRO A 365 7.15 18.57 2.21
C PRO A 365 6.74 18.13 3.62
N VAL A 366 6.77 16.82 3.85
CA VAL A 366 6.37 16.19 5.12
C VAL A 366 7.56 15.39 5.64
N GLY A 367 8.17 15.85 6.74
CA GLY A 367 9.44 15.29 7.22
C GLY A 367 10.51 15.32 6.12
N ASP A 368 11.16 14.18 5.88
CA ASP A 368 12.22 14.04 4.87
C ASP A 368 11.67 13.82 3.44
N VAL A 369 10.35 13.77 3.28
CA VAL A 369 9.69 13.56 1.99
C VAL A 369 9.60 14.89 1.24
N ALA A 370 10.60 15.14 0.40
CA ALA A 370 10.72 16.39 -0.35
C ALA A 370 9.84 16.44 -1.61
N ASP A 371 9.28 17.62 -1.87
CA ASP A 371 8.64 17.93 -3.15
C ASP A 371 9.69 18.16 -4.25
N ARG A 372 9.40 17.69 -5.47
CA ARG A 372 10.29 17.81 -6.62
C ARG A 372 9.50 18.12 -7.88
N ARG A 373 10.01 19.05 -8.69
CA ARG A 373 9.42 19.38 -10.00
C ARG A 373 9.43 18.19 -10.97
N ALA A 374 10.48 17.37 -10.86
CA ALA A 374 10.66 16.15 -11.61
C ALA A 374 11.29 15.08 -10.73
N TYR A 375 10.83 13.86 -10.90
CA TYR A 375 11.24 12.66 -10.18
C TYR A 375 11.97 11.73 -11.15
N PRO A 376 13.31 11.75 -11.19
CA PRO A 376 14.04 10.77 -11.97
C PRO A 376 13.78 9.37 -11.38
N LEU A 377 13.19 8.48 -12.18
CA LEU A 377 12.72 7.18 -11.69
C LEU A 377 13.84 6.33 -11.10
N ALA A 378 15.00 6.28 -11.76
CA ALA A 378 16.12 5.45 -11.33
C ALA A 378 16.76 5.89 -10.01
N SER A 379 16.72 7.19 -9.69
CA SER A 379 17.35 7.72 -8.46
C SER A 379 16.37 7.94 -7.33
N THR A 380 15.11 8.28 -7.63
CA THR A 380 14.11 8.56 -6.59
C THR A 380 13.23 7.35 -6.29
N PHE A 381 13.10 6.42 -7.23
CA PHE A 381 12.27 5.23 -7.08
C PHE A 381 12.97 3.92 -7.51
N PRO A 382 14.19 3.58 -7.02
CA PRO A 382 14.85 2.32 -7.38
C PRO A 382 14.03 1.04 -7.18
N PHE A 383 13.03 1.00 -6.29
CA PHE A 383 12.16 -0.17 -6.07
C PHE A 383 10.80 -0.04 -6.77
N LEU A 384 10.21 1.16 -6.80
CA LEU A 384 8.89 1.43 -7.40
C LEU A 384 8.96 1.88 -8.87
N SER A 385 10.16 2.02 -9.46
CA SER A 385 10.35 2.55 -10.82
C SER A 385 9.57 1.78 -11.88
N SER A 386 9.62 0.44 -11.88
CA SER A 386 8.83 -0.38 -12.82
C SER A 386 7.33 -0.15 -12.71
N LYS A 387 6.78 -0.17 -11.49
CA LYS A 387 5.34 0.06 -11.24
C LYS A 387 4.92 1.46 -11.68
N LEU A 388 5.73 2.47 -11.39
CA LEU A 388 5.48 3.85 -11.85
C LEU A 388 5.61 4.00 -13.36
N GLN A 389 6.56 3.29 -13.98
CA GLN A 389 6.73 3.27 -15.43
C GLN A 389 5.55 2.56 -16.11
N GLU A 390 5.04 1.47 -15.54
CA GLU A 390 3.84 0.78 -16.00
C GLU A 390 2.62 1.72 -15.96
N LEU A 391 2.40 2.41 -14.84
CA LEU A 391 1.35 3.43 -14.72
C LEU A 391 1.52 4.54 -15.75
N LYS A 392 2.76 4.99 -16.00
CA LYS A 392 3.03 5.99 -17.03
C LYS A 392 2.72 5.46 -18.43
N ASN A 393 3.15 4.25 -18.75
CA ASN A 393 2.91 3.63 -20.05
C ASN A 393 1.41 3.42 -20.27
N HIS A 394 0.67 3.01 -19.25
CA HIS A 394 -0.79 2.90 -19.28
C HIS A 394 -1.45 4.24 -19.56
N LEU A 395 -0.98 5.30 -18.88
CA LEU A 395 -1.48 6.66 -19.05
C LEU A 395 -1.10 7.28 -20.42
N ASP A 396 0.05 6.92 -20.99
CA ASP A 396 0.52 7.37 -22.30
C ASP A 396 -0.18 6.60 -23.46
N ALA A 397 -0.53 5.33 -23.24
CA ALA A 397 -1.25 4.50 -24.21
C ALA A 397 -2.71 4.95 -24.41
N ARG A 398 -3.32 5.56 -23.38
CA ARG A 398 -4.68 6.10 -23.43
C ARG A 398 -4.68 7.52 -24.00
N ARG A 399 -5.36 7.69 -25.14
CA ARG A 399 -5.63 9.02 -25.71
C ARG A 399 -6.81 9.68 -25.00
N PRO A 400 -6.78 11.00 -24.76
CA PRO A 400 -7.94 11.72 -24.25
C PRO A 400 -9.10 11.60 -25.25
N THR A 401 -10.22 11.01 -24.82
CA THR A 401 -11.38 10.76 -25.70
C THR A 401 -12.40 11.91 -25.67
N SER A 402 -12.36 12.76 -24.64
CA SER A 402 -13.25 13.91 -24.48
C SER A 402 -12.55 15.23 -24.79
N TRP A 403 -13.30 16.20 -25.33
CA TRP A 403 -12.82 17.55 -25.59
C TRP A 403 -12.44 18.28 -24.28
N MET A 404 -13.12 17.95 -23.17
CA MET A 404 -12.77 18.45 -21.84
C MET A 404 -11.44 17.85 -21.33
N ASP A 405 -11.11 16.64 -21.76
CA ASP A 405 -9.86 15.98 -21.43
C ASP A 405 -8.71 16.52 -22.28
N LEU A 406 -8.92 16.73 -23.59
CA LEU A 406 -8.01 17.46 -24.47
C LEU A 406 -7.69 18.88 -23.96
N TRP A 407 -8.68 19.56 -23.37
CA TRP A 407 -8.48 20.87 -22.75
C TRP A 407 -7.60 20.83 -21.51
N ARG A 408 -7.74 19.79 -20.67
CA ARG A 408 -6.96 19.61 -19.44
C ARG A 408 -5.61 18.94 -19.68
N ASP A 409 -5.46 18.22 -20.79
CA ASP A 409 -4.25 17.47 -21.11
C ASP A 409 -3.17 18.41 -21.66
N ARG A 410 -2.31 18.89 -20.77
CA ARG A 410 -1.12 19.70 -21.12
C ARG A 410 0.09 18.84 -21.49
N ARG A 411 -0.03 17.51 -21.52
CA ARG A 411 1.10 16.59 -21.77
C ARG A 411 1.58 16.65 -23.22
N ASP A 412 0.65 16.85 -24.16
CA ASP A 412 0.95 17.06 -25.58
C ASP A 412 0.65 18.52 -25.99
N SER A 413 1.66 19.37 -25.84
CA SER A 413 1.55 20.79 -26.19
C SER A 413 1.26 21.01 -27.67
N ALA A 414 1.61 20.08 -28.56
CA ALA A 414 1.34 20.19 -30.00
C ALA A 414 -0.15 19.95 -30.31
N GLN A 415 -0.75 18.90 -29.73
CA GLN A 415 -2.20 18.67 -29.85
C GLN A 415 -3.02 19.79 -29.20
N TRP A 416 -2.56 20.30 -28.05
CA TRP A 416 -3.19 21.43 -27.38
C TRP A 416 -3.13 22.71 -28.25
N LEU A 417 -1.99 23.04 -28.84
CA LEU A 417 -1.83 24.22 -29.71
C LEU A 417 -2.66 24.10 -31.00
N THR A 418 -2.68 22.92 -31.64
CA THR A 418 -3.48 22.69 -32.85
C THR A 418 -4.97 22.79 -32.56
N PHE A 419 -5.44 22.27 -31.41
CA PHE A 419 -6.81 22.47 -30.96
C PHE A 419 -7.18 23.95 -30.85
N TRP A 420 -6.36 24.76 -30.18
CA TRP A 420 -6.59 26.20 -30.06
C TRP A 420 -6.54 26.96 -31.38
N THR A 421 -5.62 26.56 -32.25
CA THR A 421 -5.49 27.12 -33.59
C THR A 421 -6.79 26.90 -34.37
N VAL A 422 -7.27 25.65 -34.41
CA VAL A 422 -8.53 25.30 -35.10
C VAL A 422 -9.73 26.02 -34.49
N LEU A 423 -9.81 26.13 -33.16
CA LEU A 423 -10.90 26.83 -32.47
C LEU A 423 -10.96 28.31 -32.85
N ILE A 424 -9.81 28.99 -32.82
CA ILE A 424 -9.71 30.43 -33.13
C ILE A 424 -10.01 30.68 -34.61
N PHE A 425 -9.38 29.93 -35.52
CA PHE A 425 -9.63 30.09 -36.96
C PHE A 425 -11.06 29.73 -37.34
N GLY A 426 -11.63 28.69 -36.72
CA GLY A 426 -13.04 28.32 -36.90
C GLY A 426 -13.98 29.43 -36.45
N ALA A 427 -13.77 29.98 -35.25
CA ALA A 427 -14.58 31.08 -34.72
C ALA A 427 -14.51 32.32 -35.61
N CYS A 428 -13.30 32.71 -36.05
CA CYS A 428 -13.10 33.84 -36.96
C CYS A 428 -13.79 33.62 -38.32
N SER A 429 -13.75 32.39 -38.86
CA SER A 429 -14.41 32.07 -40.13
C SER A 429 -15.93 32.21 -40.05
N VAL A 430 -16.53 31.72 -38.97
CA VAL A 430 -17.97 31.81 -38.72
C VAL A 430 -18.42 33.26 -38.56
N THR A 431 -17.67 34.08 -37.80
CA THR A 431 -18.01 35.50 -37.60
C THR A 431 -17.89 36.30 -38.90
N LEU A 432 -16.83 36.09 -39.68
CA LEU A 432 -16.67 36.74 -40.99
C LEU A 432 -17.78 36.33 -41.97
N SER A 433 -18.14 35.05 -42.01
CA SER A 433 -19.23 34.55 -42.86
C SER A 433 -20.56 35.16 -42.45
N PHE A 434 -20.82 35.30 -41.15
CA PHE A 434 -22.02 35.96 -40.64
C PHE A 434 -22.07 37.44 -41.04
N MET A 435 -20.97 38.18 -40.87
CA MET A 435 -20.90 39.59 -41.31
C MET A 435 -21.12 39.74 -42.82
N ALA A 436 -20.53 38.87 -43.63
CA ALA A 436 -20.72 38.87 -45.08
C ALA A 436 -22.20 38.66 -45.47
N ASN A 437 -22.89 37.73 -44.81
CA ASN A 437 -24.31 37.48 -45.03
C ASN A 437 -25.19 38.70 -44.65
N VAL A 438 -24.87 39.37 -43.55
CA VAL A 438 -25.58 40.60 -43.14
C VAL A 438 -25.38 41.71 -44.17
N LEU A 439 -24.15 41.93 -44.62
CA LEU A 439 -23.84 42.95 -45.64
C LEU A 439 -24.54 42.66 -46.97
N ALA A 440 -24.53 41.40 -47.43
CA ALA A 440 -25.22 40.98 -48.64
C ALA A 440 -26.74 41.21 -48.54
N SER A 441 -27.33 40.90 -47.39
CA SER A 441 -28.76 41.12 -47.13
C SER A 441 -29.12 42.61 -47.16
N LEU A 442 -28.27 43.47 -46.57
CA LEU A 442 -28.45 44.92 -46.59
C LEU A 442 -28.32 45.51 -48.00
N GLN A 443 -27.39 44.99 -48.81
CA GLN A 443 -27.23 45.41 -50.20
C GLN A 443 -28.46 45.05 -51.04
N LEU A 444 -28.98 43.83 -50.89
CA LEU A 444 -30.19 43.39 -51.57
C LEU A 444 -31.41 44.23 -51.18
N TRP A 445 -31.56 44.52 -49.88
CA TRP A 445 -32.64 45.36 -49.36
C TRP A 445 -32.57 46.78 -49.94
N ARG A 446 -31.38 47.40 -49.99
CA ARG A 446 -31.21 48.72 -50.61
C ARG A 446 -31.47 48.71 -52.11
N ALA A 447 -31.01 47.69 -52.82
CA ALA A 447 -31.23 47.56 -54.26
C ALA A 447 -32.73 47.47 -54.58
N TRP A 448 -33.48 46.67 -53.81
CA TRP A 448 -34.93 46.55 -53.95
C TRP A 448 -35.64 47.89 -53.72
N GLY A 449 -35.29 48.63 -52.66
CA GLY A 449 -35.87 49.94 -52.37
C GLY A 449 -35.51 51.05 -53.38
N SER A 450 -34.49 50.87 -54.21
CA SER A 450 -34.16 51.80 -55.30
C SER A 450 -34.88 51.52 -56.63
N SER A 451 -35.56 50.37 -56.73
CA SER A 451 -36.30 49.92 -57.92
C SER A 451 -37.82 50.13 -57.84
N SER A 452 -38.31 50.52 -56.67
CA SER A 452 -39.67 50.99 -56.38
C SER A 452 -39.68 52.51 -56.26
#